data_AF-A0A5B8XVG0-F1
#
_entry.id   AF-A0A5B8XVG0-F1
#
_cell.length_a   1.000
_cell.length_b   1.000
_cell.length_c   1.000
_cell.angle_alpha   90.00
_cell.angle_beta   90.00
_cell.angle_gamma   90.00
#
_symmetry.space_group_name_H-M   'P 1'
#
loop_
_entity.id
_entity.type
_entity.pdbx_description
1 polymer ?
#
loop_
_entity_poly.entity_id
_entity_poly.type
_entity_poly.pdbx_seq_one_letter_code
_entity_poly.pdbx_strand_id
1 'polypeptide(L)'
;MQTTTGKLTRWLGWGVAHSLGIATIAVLFSFFAFDLTRFQLAWKSLGNGFQIDWASLALHVGLSACAWFLLIIAIMWGVERRRESKRKVVKLTRGSIMIEFLIILTPFLLLTSGLAQLTMLNITGMLADLAAFEAARVAWVWAPELDADRNVTPYLVKDRARATASMVLAPTAPNDYYVGRTTPPGSSNYYRRQRAILTGAFQADGTQGPSVYEWSGGQTALTGGGAFDLDVEEASSENLYFHRSFDESSFAHRAARKMTFAEWGLWDDFEVIQGDRTGVRFTYRYNLIFPWFGYIWGQKNEVGMREGYYSPIPREHTFASQRSME
;
A
#
# COMPACT_ATOMS: atom_id res chain seq x y z
N MET A 1 64.36 7.44 -23.63
CA MET A 1 64.22 6.20 -22.84
C MET A 1 63.18 6.46 -21.75
N GLN A 2 61.89 6.19 -22.00
CA GLN A 2 60.88 6.25 -20.93
C GLN A 2 61.08 5.03 -20.03
N THR A 3 61.49 5.24 -18.79
CA THR A 3 61.72 4.16 -17.83
C THR A 3 60.43 3.37 -17.63
N THR A 4 60.54 2.05 -17.69
CA THR A 4 59.43 1.09 -17.52
C THR A 4 58.62 1.34 -16.23
N THR A 5 59.25 1.93 -15.22
CA THR A 5 58.64 2.39 -13.97
C THR A 5 57.51 3.41 -14.14
N GLY A 6 57.61 4.35 -15.10
CA GLY A 6 56.59 5.39 -15.29
C GLY A 6 55.29 4.89 -15.93
N LYS A 7 55.35 3.76 -16.66
CA LYS A 7 54.15 3.12 -17.21
C LYS A 7 53.40 2.35 -16.11
N LEU A 8 54.14 1.62 -15.27
CA LEU A 8 53.57 0.81 -14.18
C LEU A 8 52.79 1.67 -13.17
N THR A 9 53.36 2.79 -12.74
CA THR A 9 52.71 3.71 -11.78
C THR A 9 51.42 4.31 -12.33
N ARG A 10 51.39 4.61 -13.64
CA ARG A 10 50.20 5.07 -14.32
C ARG A 10 49.11 3.99 -14.32
N TRP A 11 49.42 2.76 -14.73
CA TRP A 11 48.44 1.66 -14.73
C TRP A 11 47.87 1.39 -13.33
N LEU A 12 48.71 1.42 -12.30
CA LEU A 12 48.27 1.28 -10.91
C LEU A 12 47.33 2.41 -10.50
N GLY A 13 47.66 3.67 -10.83
CA GLY A 13 46.79 4.81 -10.55
C GLY A 13 45.43 4.72 -11.25
N TRP A 14 45.39 4.25 -12.49
CA TRP A 14 44.15 4.03 -13.22
C TRP A 14 43.31 2.91 -12.60
N GLY A 15 43.94 1.81 -12.18
CA GLY A 15 43.28 0.71 -11.47
C GLY A 15 42.63 1.20 -10.18
N VAL A 16 43.37 1.91 -9.33
CA VAL A 16 42.84 2.47 -8.07
C VAL A 16 41.67 3.42 -8.32
N ALA A 17 41.79 4.31 -9.31
CA ALA A 17 40.72 5.25 -9.63
C ALA A 17 39.43 4.53 -10.10
N HIS A 18 39.55 3.45 -10.87
CA HIS A 18 38.38 2.67 -11.31
C HIS A 18 37.77 1.90 -10.14
N SER A 19 38.58 1.24 -9.32
CA SER A 19 38.09 0.55 -8.12
C SER A 19 37.35 1.49 -7.17
N LEU A 20 37.88 2.70 -6.94
CA LEU A 20 37.20 3.72 -6.13
C LEU A 20 35.89 4.21 -6.77
N GLY A 21 35.86 4.40 -8.09
CA GLY A 21 34.65 4.77 -8.81
C GLY A 21 33.55 3.70 -8.70
N ILE A 22 33.92 2.43 -8.88
CA ILE A 22 33.01 1.28 -8.73
C ILE A 22 32.49 1.20 -7.28
N ALA A 23 33.37 1.32 -6.29
CA ALA A 23 32.99 1.32 -4.88
C ALA A 23 32.03 2.47 -4.53
N THR A 24 32.27 3.67 -5.08
CA THR A 24 31.41 4.83 -4.85
C THR A 24 30.00 4.62 -5.43
N ILE A 25 29.90 4.10 -6.66
CA ILE A 25 28.61 3.77 -7.26
C ILE A 25 27.91 2.65 -6.50
N ALA A 26 28.65 1.61 -6.08
CA ALA A 26 28.09 0.51 -5.29
C ALA A 26 27.49 1.03 -3.99
N VAL A 27 28.19 1.92 -3.28
CA VAL A 27 27.68 2.57 -2.05
C VAL A 27 26.47 3.44 -2.34
N LEU A 28 26.49 4.26 -3.40
CA LEU A 28 25.35 5.10 -3.78
C LEU A 28 24.10 4.27 -4.08
N PHE A 29 24.23 3.20 -4.88
CA PHE A 29 23.13 2.29 -5.16
C PHE A 29 22.66 1.56 -3.91
N SER A 30 23.58 1.19 -3.01
CA SER A 30 23.21 0.65 -1.70
C SER A 30 22.40 1.66 -0.88
N PHE A 31 22.73 2.95 -0.88
CA PHE A 31 21.94 3.97 -0.17
C PHE A 31 20.52 4.14 -0.74
N PHE A 32 20.32 3.95 -2.05
CA PHE A 32 18.98 3.96 -2.64
C PHE A 32 18.20 2.67 -2.38
N ALA A 33 18.87 1.55 -2.14
CA ALA A 33 18.24 0.25 -1.89
C ALA A 33 18.00 -0.05 -0.38
N PHE A 34 18.81 0.53 0.50
CA PHE A 34 18.75 0.33 1.94
C PHE A 34 18.19 1.57 2.65
N ASP A 35 16.96 1.45 3.15
CA ASP A 35 16.48 2.29 4.25
C ASP A 35 17.33 2.02 5.52
N LEU A 36 17.47 3.04 6.37
CA LEU A 36 18.14 3.00 7.67
C LEU A 36 17.65 1.82 8.52
N THR A 37 16.37 1.47 8.40
CA THR A 37 15.73 0.34 9.08
C THR A 37 16.31 -1.01 8.63
N ARG A 38 16.49 -1.20 7.32
CA ARG A 38 17.10 -2.42 6.73
C ARG A 38 18.57 -2.55 7.08
N PHE A 39 19.30 -1.43 7.14
CA PHE A 39 20.68 -1.41 7.60
C PHE A 39 20.81 -1.84 9.07
N GLN A 40 19.94 -1.34 9.95
CA GLN A 40 19.92 -1.76 11.36
C GLN A 40 19.58 -3.24 11.53
N LEU A 41 18.69 -3.78 10.70
CA LEU A 41 18.35 -5.21 10.66
C LEU A 41 19.53 -6.07 10.19
N ALA A 42 20.20 -5.68 9.10
CA ALA A 42 21.40 -6.35 8.62
C ALA A 42 22.55 -6.29 9.64
N TRP A 43 22.69 -5.16 10.34
CA TRP A 43 23.67 -5.00 11.41
C TRP A 43 23.37 -5.91 12.62
N LYS A 44 22.10 -6.03 13.00
CA LYS A 44 21.67 -6.96 14.06
C LYS A 44 21.79 -8.42 13.64
N SER A 45 21.58 -8.76 12.36
CA SER A 45 21.68 -10.13 11.86
C SER A 45 23.12 -10.63 11.75
N LEU A 46 24.10 -9.73 11.56
CA LEU A 46 25.54 -10.05 11.59
C LEU A 46 25.96 -10.74 12.91
N GLY A 47 25.31 -10.40 14.03
CA GLY A 47 25.54 -11.06 15.32
C GLY A 47 24.89 -12.45 15.46
N ASN A 48 23.94 -12.80 14.58
CA ASN A 48 23.12 -14.01 14.66
C ASN A 48 23.44 -15.03 13.53
N GLY A 49 24.63 -14.97 12.94
CA GLY A 49 25.07 -15.94 11.94
C GLY A 49 24.59 -15.66 10.52
N PHE A 50 24.42 -14.38 10.15
CA PHE A 50 24.10 -13.97 8.79
C PHE A 50 25.06 -14.60 7.76
N GLN A 51 24.50 -15.35 6.80
CA GLN A 51 25.25 -15.89 5.68
C GLN A 51 25.20 -14.90 4.52
N ILE A 52 26.37 -14.42 4.11
CA ILE A 52 26.50 -13.49 2.99
C ILE A 52 26.19 -14.24 1.70
N ASP A 53 25.18 -13.79 0.96
CA ASP A 53 24.95 -14.23 -0.41
C ASP A 53 26.00 -13.60 -1.33
N TRP A 54 27.08 -14.35 -1.56
CA TRP A 54 28.17 -13.96 -2.44
C TRP A 54 27.73 -13.76 -3.90
N ALA A 55 26.68 -14.45 -4.36
CA ALA A 55 26.19 -14.31 -5.73
C ALA A 55 25.52 -12.94 -5.91
N SER A 56 24.69 -12.54 -4.96
CA SER A 56 24.05 -11.22 -4.96
C SER A 56 25.07 -10.09 -4.79
N LEU A 57 26.08 -10.27 -3.94
CA LEU A 57 27.16 -9.29 -3.78
C LEU A 57 27.98 -9.14 -5.07
N ALA A 58 28.34 -10.25 -5.71
CA ALA A 58 29.07 -10.23 -6.98
C ALA A 58 28.26 -9.55 -8.10
N LEU A 59 26.95 -9.82 -8.16
CA LEU A 59 26.05 -9.18 -9.12
C LEU A 59 25.95 -7.68 -8.89
N HIS A 60 25.84 -7.22 -7.63
CA HIS A 60 25.82 -5.81 -7.26
C HIS A 60 27.10 -5.08 -7.68
N VAL A 61 28.26 -5.68 -7.39
CA VAL A 61 29.57 -5.13 -7.78
C VAL A 61 29.69 -5.11 -9.32
N GLY A 62 29.23 -6.15 -10.01
CA GLY A 62 29.22 -6.23 -11.46
C GLY A 62 28.37 -5.13 -12.12
N LEU A 63 27.14 -4.93 -11.65
CA LEU A 63 26.26 -3.86 -12.14
C LEU A 63 26.83 -2.47 -11.84
N SER A 64 27.43 -2.28 -10.66
CA SER A 64 28.09 -1.03 -10.29
C SER A 64 29.28 -0.72 -11.20
N ALA A 65 30.03 -1.75 -11.61
CA ALA A 65 31.11 -1.62 -12.57
C ALA A 65 30.61 -1.23 -13.97
N CYS A 66 29.53 -1.84 -14.44
CA CYS A 66 28.89 -1.48 -15.71
C CYS A 66 28.40 -0.01 -15.69
N ALA A 67 27.75 0.41 -14.61
CA ALA A 67 27.27 1.79 -14.46
C ALA A 67 28.42 2.80 -14.42
N TRP A 68 29.51 2.50 -13.72
CA TRP A 68 30.72 3.34 -13.72
C TRP A 68 31.30 3.48 -15.13
N PHE A 69 31.38 2.38 -15.87
CA PHE A 69 31.90 2.38 -17.22
C PHE A 69 31.03 3.21 -18.18
N LEU A 70 29.70 3.09 -18.09
CA LEU A 70 28.77 3.94 -18.85
C LEU A 70 28.94 5.43 -18.51
N LEU A 71 29.20 5.76 -17.25
CA LEU A 71 29.43 7.13 -16.80
C LEU A 71 30.75 7.69 -17.36
N ILE A 72 31.82 6.89 -17.38
CA ILE A 72 33.09 7.25 -18.06
C ILE A 72 32.84 7.49 -19.56
N ILE A 73 32.12 6.60 -20.25
CA ILE A 73 31.78 6.77 -21.66
C ILE A 73 31.00 8.08 -21.88
N ALA A 74 30.00 8.35 -21.04
CA ALA A 74 29.20 9.57 -21.13
C ALA A 74 30.03 10.83 -20.90
N ILE A 75 30.97 10.80 -19.93
CA ILE A 75 31.91 11.90 -19.69
C ILE A 75 32.84 12.08 -20.89
N MET A 76 33.43 11.01 -21.41
CA MET A 76 34.32 11.08 -22.57
C MET A 76 33.57 11.65 -23.78
N TRP A 77 32.37 11.15 -24.07
CA TRP A 77 31.54 11.64 -25.15
C TRP A 77 31.13 13.11 -24.96
N GLY A 78 30.81 13.51 -23.72
CA GLY A 78 30.50 14.89 -23.38
C GLY A 78 31.69 15.83 -23.52
N VAL A 79 32.90 15.38 -23.16
CA VAL A 79 34.14 16.14 -23.34
C VAL A 79 34.50 16.28 -24.82
N GLU A 80 34.33 15.22 -25.62
CA GLU A 80 34.50 15.21 -27.07
C GLU A 80 33.54 16.22 -27.73
N ARG A 81 32.25 16.14 -27.42
CA ARG A 81 31.23 17.08 -27.93
C ARG A 81 31.49 18.53 -27.52
N ARG A 82 31.99 18.78 -26.31
CA ARG A 82 32.35 20.14 -25.86
C ARG A 82 33.57 20.69 -26.60
N ARG A 83 34.50 19.83 -27.05
CA ARG A 83 35.61 20.24 -27.92
C ARG A 83 35.14 20.61 -29.32
N GLU A 84 34.15 19.89 -29.87
CA GLU A 84 33.52 20.19 -31.16
C GLU A 84 32.60 21.42 -31.10
N SER A 85 31.92 21.66 -29.97
CA SER A 85 30.96 22.75 -29.76
C SER A 85 31.59 24.15 -29.60
N LYS A 86 32.91 24.33 -29.83
CA LYS A 86 33.51 25.67 -29.92
C LYS A 86 33.01 26.48 -31.13
N ARG A 87 32.16 25.92 -32.00
CA ARG A 87 31.37 26.68 -32.98
C ARG A 87 30.03 27.14 -32.39
N LYS A 88 30.00 28.44 -32.05
CA LYS A 88 28.84 29.33 -31.82
C LYS A 88 27.57 28.65 -31.26
N VAL A 89 27.45 28.66 -29.93
CA VAL A 89 26.16 28.43 -29.27
C VAL A 89 25.39 29.74 -29.23
N VAL A 90 24.30 29.82 -29.99
CA VAL A 90 23.24 30.80 -29.79
C VAL A 90 22.62 30.52 -28.42
N LYS A 91 22.74 31.46 -27.48
CA LYS A 91 22.04 31.43 -26.19
C LYS A 91 20.54 31.57 -26.43
N LEU A 92 19.84 30.46 -26.57
CA LEU A 92 18.38 30.43 -26.43
C LEU A 92 18.06 30.49 -24.94
N THR A 93 17.25 31.49 -24.57
CA THR A 93 16.65 31.76 -23.26
C THR A 93 15.70 30.64 -22.83
N ARG A 94 16.24 29.44 -22.55
CA ARG A 94 15.45 28.26 -22.11
C ARG A 94 14.92 28.36 -20.66
N GLY A 95 15.35 29.35 -19.88
CA GLY A 95 14.93 29.52 -18.48
C GLY A 95 13.49 30.04 -18.31
N SER A 96 12.99 30.88 -19.24
CA SER A 96 11.65 31.50 -19.11
C SER A 96 10.54 30.45 -19.20
N ILE A 97 10.63 29.56 -20.18
CA ILE A 97 9.61 28.53 -20.44
C ILE A 97 9.46 27.57 -19.25
N MET A 98 10.57 27.20 -18.60
CA MET A 98 10.53 26.31 -17.44
C MET A 98 9.87 26.99 -16.23
N ILE A 99 10.16 28.27 -16.00
CA ILE A 99 9.56 29.04 -14.91
C ILE A 99 8.07 29.28 -15.18
N GLU A 100 7.72 29.70 -16.40
CA GLU A 100 6.33 29.87 -16.84
C GLU A 100 5.54 28.56 -16.72
N PHE A 101 6.14 27.42 -17.09
CA PHE A 101 5.52 26.12 -16.93
C PHE A 101 5.31 25.76 -15.45
N LEU A 102 6.27 26.02 -14.55
CA LEU A 102 6.10 25.77 -13.12
C LEU A 102 5.00 26.65 -12.49
N ILE A 103 4.90 27.91 -12.93
CA ILE A 103 3.87 28.86 -12.49
C ILE A 103 2.49 28.36 -12.91
N ILE A 104 2.33 27.79 -14.10
CA ILE A 104 1.04 27.26 -14.60
C ILE A 104 0.75 25.86 -14.06
N LEU A 105 1.76 25.01 -13.96
CA LEU A 105 1.62 23.61 -13.54
C LEU A 105 1.14 23.51 -12.09
N THR A 106 1.65 24.36 -11.20
CA THR A 106 1.29 24.33 -9.77
C THR A 106 -0.22 24.52 -9.53
N PRO A 107 -0.87 25.62 -9.98
CA PRO A 107 -2.31 25.79 -9.83
C PRO A 107 -3.10 24.75 -10.62
N PHE A 108 -2.60 24.31 -11.77
CA PHE A 108 -3.24 23.22 -12.53
C PHE A 108 -3.28 21.91 -11.75
N LEU A 109 -2.15 21.49 -11.17
CA LEU A 109 -2.06 20.29 -10.34
C LEU A 109 -2.91 20.43 -9.09
N LEU A 110 -2.90 21.59 -8.40
CA LEU A 110 -3.76 21.83 -7.24
C LEU A 110 -5.25 21.73 -7.60
N LEU A 111 -5.69 22.33 -8.71
CA LEU A 111 -7.08 22.29 -9.12
C LEU A 111 -7.52 20.88 -9.50
N THR A 112 -6.74 20.19 -10.33
CA THR A 112 -7.05 18.83 -10.80
C THR A 112 -7.02 17.80 -9.68
N SER A 113 -6.00 17.81 -8.82
CA SER A 113 -5.93 16.93 -7.65
C SER A 113 -7.00 17.25 -6.60
N GLY A 114 -7.34 18.52 -6.41
CA GLY A 114 -8.43 18.93 -5.51
C GLY A 114 -9.80 18.46 -6.00
N LEU A 115 -10.08 18.60 -7.29
CA LEU A 115 -11.31 18.07 -7.89
C LEU A 115 -11.37 16.54 -7.82
N ALA A 116 -10.25 15.85 -8.06
CA ALA A 116 -10.18 14.40 -7.93
C ALA A 116 -10.41 13.95 -6.48
N GLN A 117 -9.81 14.63 -5.50
CA GLN A 117 -9.99 14.33 -4.09
C GLN A 117 -11.43 14.55 -3.62
N LEU A 118 -12.07 15.65 -4.06
CA LEU A 118 -13.47 15.95 -3.76
C LEU A 118 -14.40 14.90 -4.37
N THR A 119 -14.12 14.48 -5.60
CA THR A 119 -14.87 13.41 -6.28
C THR A 119 -14.79 12.11 -5.49
N MET A 120 -13.60 11.74 -5.02
CA MET A 120 -13.41 10.52 -4.23
C MET A 120 -14.06 10.60 -2.85
N LEU A 121 -14.07 11.78 -2.21
CA LEU A 121 -14.82 12.00 -0.98
C LEU A 121 -16.33 11.84 -1.19
N ASN A 122 -16.87 12.37 -2.29
CA ASN A 122 -18.29 12.22 -2.62
C ASN A 122 -18.67 10.76 -2.90
N ILE A 123 -17.86 10.03 -3.69
CA ILE A 123 -18.07 8.60 -3.95
C ILE A 123 -18.05 7.82 -2.64
N THR A 124 -17.07 8.09 -1.78
CA THR A 124 -16.96 7.44 -0.47
C THR A 124 -18.15 7.78 0.43
N GLY A 125 -18.61 9.03 0.42
CA GLY A 125 -19.78 9.46 1.17
C GLY A 125 -21.04 8.69 0.77
N MET A 126 -21.28 8.52 -0.54
CA MET A 126 -22.41 7.73 -1.05
C MET A 126 -22.29 6.24 -0.69
N LEU A 127 -21.09 5.66 -0.81
CA LEU A 127 -20.87 4.27 -0.39
C LEU A 127 -21.00 4.09 1.12
N ALA A 128 -20.66 5.10 1.93
CA ALA A 128 -20.87 5.05 3.37
C ALA A 128 -22.36 5.08 3.73
N ASP A 129 -23.20 5.82 2.99
CA ASP A 129 -24.66 5.77 3.15
C ASP A 129 -25.21 4.36 2.82
N LEU A 130 -24.76 3.77 1.71
CA LEU A 130 -25.13 2.41 1.34
C LEU A 130 -24.63 1.38 2.37
N ALA A 131 -23.40 1.55 2.87
CA ALA A 131 -22.81 0.67 3.87
C ALA A 131 -23.60 0.72 5.18
N ALA A 132 -24.06 1.90 5.60
CA ALA A 132 -24.93 2.06 6.76
C ALA A 132 -26.27 1.36 6.57
N PHE A 133 -26.89 1.49 5.39
CA PHE A 133 -28.12 0.78 5.07
C PHE A 133 -27.96 -0.75 5.11
N GLU A 134 -26.96 -1.30 4.41
CA GLU A 134 -26.73 -2.75 4.35
C GLU A 134 -26.32 -3.33 5.71
N ALA A 135 -25.45 -2.63 6.45
CA ALA A 135 -25.06 -3.07 7.79
C ALA A 135 -26.21 -2.96 8.79
N ALA A 136 -27.05 -1.93 8.72
CA ALA A 136 -28.25 -1.82 9.53
C ALA A 136 -29.24 -2.94 9.20
N ARG A 137 -29.35 -3.35 7.93
CA ARG A 137 -30.21 -4.47 7.53
C ARG A 137 -29.68 -5.78 8.11
N VAL A 138 -28.36 -5.99 8.07
CA VAL A 138 -27.73 -7.15 8.71
C VAL A 138 -27.97 -7.13 10.22
N ALA A 139 -27.76 -6.00 10.90
CA ALA A 139 -28.08 -5.87 12.32
C ALA A 139 -29.56 -6.16 12.60
N TRP A 140 -30.47 -5.63 11.77
CA TRP A 140 -31.91 -5.85 11.91
C TRP A 140 -32.32 -7.31 11.73
N VAL A 141 -31.72 -8.04 10.79
CA VAL A 141 -31.99 -9.47 10.56
C VAL A 141 -31.43 -10.35 11.67
N TRP A 142 -30.21 -10.07 12.13
CA TRP A 142 -29.49 -10.98 13.03
C TRP A 142 -29.60 -10.62 14.52
N ALA A 143 -29.99 -9.39 14.88
CA ALA A 143 -30.17 -9.02 16.29
C ALA A 143 -31.24 -9.83 17.02
N PRO A 144 -32.42 -10.16 16.43
CA PRO A 144 -33.43 -10.98 17.11
C PRO A 144 -32.96 -12.40 17.44
N GLU A 145 -31.93 -12.90 16.75
CA GLU A 145 -31.35 -14.22 17.03
C GLU A 145 -30.61 -14.28 18.38
N LEU A 146 -30.33 -13.11 18.99
CA LEU A 146 -29.81 -13.02 20.35
C LEU A 146 -30.83 -13.49 21.40
N ASP A 147 -32.10 -13.20 21.15
CA ASP A 147 -33.20 -13.50 22.07
C ASP A 147 -33.71 -14.96 21.90
N ALA A 148 -33.40 -15.59 20.76
CA ALA A 148 -33.87 -16.92 20.38
C ALA A 148 -32.96 -18.09 20.83
N ASP A 149 -32.01 -17.85 21.74
CA ASP A 149 -31.05 -18.83 22.31
C ASP A 149 -30.27 -19.67 21.26
N ARG A 150 -30.00 -19.10 20.07
CA ARG A 150 -29.33 -19.81 18.96
C ARG A 150 -27.81 -19.74 18.99
N ASN A 151 -27.20 -19.64 20.18
CA ASN A 151 -25.74 -19.43 20.36
C ASN A 151 -25.20 -18.20 19.60
N VAL A 152 -26.00 -17.13 19.46
CA VAL A 152 -25.57 -15.87 18.85
C VAL A 152 -25.16 -14.90 19.96
N THR A 153 -24.03 -14.23 19.79
CA THR A 153 -23.57 -13.19 20.73
C THR A 153 -23.68 -11.80 20.10
N PRO A 154 -23.83 -10.72 20.89
CA PRO A 154 -23.90 -9.35 20.35
C PRO A 154 -22.68 -9.00 19.49
N TYR A 155 -21.52 -9.54 19.86
CA TYR A 155 -20.29 -9.42 19.09
C TYR A 155 -20.40 -10.03 17.69
N LEU A 156 -21.06 -11.19 17.53
CA LEU A 156 -21.26 -11.81 16.21
C LEU A 156 -22.16 -10.98 15.30
N VAL A 157 -23.20 -10.34 15.86
CA VAL A 157 -24.08 -9.42 15.11
C VAL A 157 -23.29 -8.20 14.65
N LYS A 158 -22.51 -7.59 15.56
CA LYS A 158 -21.62 -6.47 15.26
C LYS A 158 -20.62 -6.80 14.16
N ASP A 159 -19.93 -7.94 14.28
CA ASP A 159 -18.91 -8.34 13.33
C ASP A 159 -19.50 -8.62 11.94
N ARG A 160 -20.68 -9.24 11.86
CA ARG A 160 -21.38 -9.43 10.56
C ARG A 160 -21.78 -8.11 9.93
N ALA A 161 -22.35 -7.19 10.72
CA ALA A 161 -22.78 -5.89 10.22
C ALA A 161 -21.57 -5.06 9.74
N ARG A 162 -20.47 -5.06 10.50
CA ARG A 162 -19.23 -4.37 10.14
C ARG A 162 -18.59 -4.97 8.90
N ALA A 163 -18.50 -6.29 8.83
CA ALA A 163 -17.95 -6.97 7.66
C ALA A 163 -18.75 -6.65 6.39
N THR A 164 -20.09 -6.60 6.46
CA THR A 164 -20.93 -6.15 5.34
C THR A 164 -20.65 -4.69 4.95
N ALA A 165 -20.55 -3.77 5.92
CA ALA A 165 -20.17 -2.38 5.64
C ALA A 165 -18.79 -2.30 4.95
N SER A 166 -17.82 -3.08 5.41
CA SER A 166 -16.46 -3.10 4.83
C SER A 166 -16.46 -3.57 3.36
N MET A 167 -17.32 -4.52 2.99
CA MET A 167 -17.46 -4.97 1.60
C MET A 167 -17.97 -3.84 0.70
N VAL A 168 -18.93 -3.05 1.18
CA VAL A 168 -19.48 -1.91 0.44
C VAL A 168 -18.44 -0.79 0.28
N LEU A 169 -17.60 -0.58 1.29
CA LEU A 169 -16.57 0.46 1.32
C LEU A 169 -15.25 0.05 0.64
N ALA A 170 -15.04 -1.24 0.36
CA ALA A 170 -13.83 -1.75 -0.25
C ALA A 170 -13.41 -1.02 -1.55
N PRO A 171 -14.31 -0.62 -2.48
CA PRO A 171 -13.91 0.07 -3.70
C PRO A 171 -13.12 1.35 -3.47
N THR A 172 -13.47 2.12 -2.43
CA THR A 172 -12.81 3.39 -2.09
C THR A 172 -11.65 3.24 -1.13
N ALA A 173 -11.50 2.09 -0.48
CA ALA A 173 -10.34 1.81 0.35
C ALA A 173 -9.03 1.85 -0.47
N PRO A 174 -7.93 2.36 0.10
CA PRO A 174 -6.62 2.34 -0.53
C PRO A 174 -6.15 0.90 -0.82
N ASN A 175 -5.23 0.78 -1.78
CA ASN A 175 -4.62 -0.51 -2.12
C ASN A 175 -3.44 -0.84 -1.19
N ASP A 176 -3.03 -2.12 -1.23
CA ASP A 176 -1.86 -2.71 -0.58
C ASP A 176 -1.63 -2.33 0.88
N TYR A 177 -2.09 -3.22 1.74
CA TYR A 177 -2.14 -3.03 3.17
C TYR A 177 -1.75 -4.31 3.90
N TYR A 178 -1.30 -4.19 5.14
CA TYR A 178 -0.98 -5.34 5.98
C TYR A 178 -2.21 -6.22 6.17
N VAL A 179 -2.16 -7.43 5.61
CA VAL A 179 -3.26 -8.38 5.74
C VAL A 179 -2.71 -9.61 6.42
N GLY A 180 -2.72 -9.61 7.75
CA GLY A 180 -2.39 -10.79 8.55
C GLY A 180 -3.59 -11.73 8.77
N ARG A 181 -3.28 -12.99 9.11
CA ARG A 181 -4.22 -14.04 9.55
C ARG A 181 -5.34 -13.56 10.48
N THR A 182 -4.96 -12.80 11.51
CA THR A 182 -5.87 -12.33 12.56
C THR A 182 -6.17 -10.84 12.43
N THR A 183 -5.92 -10.25 11.26
CA THR A 183 -5.93 -8.81 11.04
C THR A 183 -7.26 -8.37 10.42
N PRO A 184 -7.98 -7.39 11.02
CA PRO A 184 -7.64 -6.67 12.26
C PRO A 184 -7.67 -7.56 13.52
N PRO A 185 -6.78 -7.35 14.53
CA PRO A 185 -6.71 -8.15 15.75
C PRO A 185 -8.08 -8.31 16.40
N GLY A 186 -8.51 -9.56 16.56
CA GLY A 186 -9.87 -9.87 17.02
C GLY A 186 -10.90 -9.97 15.90
N SER A 187 -10.49 -10.13 14.64
CA SER A 187 -11.37 -10.47 13.51
C SER A 187 -11.95 -11.87 13.66
N SER A 188 -13.26 -12.02 13.43
CA SER A 188 -13.93 -13.32 13.56
C SER A 188 -13.67 -14.24 12.36
N ASN A 189 -13.98 -15.53 12.54
CA ASN A 189 -13.95 -16.51 11.44
C ASN A 189 -14.93 -16.17 10.30
N TYR A 190 -16.01 -15.41 10.56
CA TYR A 190 -16.98 -15.02 9.53
C TYR A 190 -16.39 -14.01 8.57
N TYR A 191 -15.78 -12.95 9.10
CA TYR A 191 -15.08 -11.95 8.31
C TYR A 191 -13.98 -12.56 7.43
N ARG A 192 -13.20 -13.50 8.00
CA ARG A 192 -12.15 -14.21 7.25
C ARG A 192 -12.71 -15.05 6.10
N ARG A 193 -13.85 -15.71 6.30
CA ARG A 193 -14.57 -16.44 5.25
C ARG A 193 -15.06 -15.51 4.14
N GLN A 194 -15.60 -14.34 4.48
CA GLN A 194 -16.04 -13.36 3.47
C GLN A 194 -14.87 -12.86 2.61
N ARG A 195 -13.73 -12.56 3.23
CA ARG A 195 -12.49 -12.20 2.51
C ARG A 195 -12.01 -13.31 1.56
N ALA A 196 -12.08 -14.57 1.99
CA ALA A 196 -11.70 -15.70 1.16
C ALA A 196 -12.64 -15.89 -0.03
N ILE A 197 -13.95 -15.75 0.18
CA ILE A 197 -14.95 -15.80 -0.90
C ILE A 197 -14.67 -14.69 -1.93
N LEU A 198 -14.42 -13.46 -1.47
CA LEU A 198 -14.06 -12.35 -2.36
C LEU A 198 -12.79 -12.66 -3.16
N THR A 199 -11.78 -13.24 -2.53
CA THR A 199 -10.54 -13.61 -3.22
C THR A 199 -10.80 -14.68 -4.28
N GLY A 200 -11.55 -15.72 -3.93
CA GLY A 200 -11.91 -16.80 -4.85
C GLY A 200 -12.72 -16.34 -6.06
N ALA A 201 -13.58 -15.33 -5.88
CA ALA A 201 -14.39 -14.77 -6.96
C ALA A 201 -13.55 -14.13 -8.09
N PHE A 202 -12.30 -13.76 -7.83
CA PHE A 202 -11.39 -13.17 -8.82
C PHE A 202 -10.31 -14.14 -9.33
N GLN A 203 -10.39 -15.43 -8.99
CA GLN A 203 -9.48 -16.44 -9.54
C GLN A 203 -10.01 -17.01 -10.85
N ALA A 204 -9.16 -17.02 -11.88
CA ALA A 204 -9.51 -17.45 -13.24
C ALA A 204 -9.97 -18.92 -13.32
N ASP A 205 -9.43 -19.79 -12.44
CA ASP A 205 -9.65 -21.23 -12.48
C ASP A 205 -10.62 -21.74 -11.38
N GLY A 206 -11.19 -20.82 -10.57
CA GLY A 206 -11.95 -21.12 -9.35
C GLY A 206 -13.48 -21.07 -9.51
N THR A 207 -14.06 -21.81 -10.46
CA THR A 207 -15.52 -21.76 -10.74
C THR A 207 -16.40 -22.57 -9.77
N GLN A 208 -15.87 -23.17 -8.70
CA GLN A 208 -16.68 -23.91 -7.73
C GLN A 208 -16.32 -23.52 -6.29
N GLY A 209 -17.30 -22.97 -5.55
CA GLY A 209 -17.16 -22.57 -4.14
C GLY A 209 -16.51 -23.63 -3.21
N PRO A 210 -16.74 -24.95 -3.42
CA PRO A 210 -16.03 -26.01 -2.68
C PRO A 210 -14.53 -26.12 -3.00
N SER A 211 -14.13 -25.98 -4.27
CA SER A 211 -12.71 -26.09 -4.66
C SER A 211 -11.92 -24.87 -4.24
N VAL A 212 -12.53 -23.68 -4.26
CA VAL A 212 -11.97 -22.45 -3.67
C VAL A 212 -11.78 -22.60 -2.16
N TYR A 213 -12.73 -23.24 -1.46
CA TYR A 213 -12.61 -23.53 -0.03
C TYR A 213 -11.46 -24.50 0.25
N GLU A 214 -11.32 -25.60 -0.50
CA GLU A 214 -10.19 -26.53 -0.36
C GLU A 214 -8.84 -25.92 -0.77
N TRP A 215 -8.78 -25.13 -1.85
CA TRP A 215 -7.57 -24.41 -2.30
C TRP A 215 -7.16 -23.29 -1.35
N SER A 216 -8.12 -22.67 -0.67
CA SER A 216 -7.86 -21.79 0.47
C SER A 216 -7.34 -22.55 1.71
N GLY A 217 -6.89 -23.80 1.53
CA GLY A 217 -6.47 -24.81 2.51
C GLY A 217 -7.54 -25.17 3.55
N GLY A 218 -8.81 -25.10 3.15
CA GLY A 218 -9.96 -25.46 3.96
C GLY A 218 -10.09 -24.66 5.25
N GLN A 219 -10.70 -25.27 6.26
CA GLN A 219 -10.83 -24.66 7.59
C GLN A 219 -9.46 -24.34 8.19
N THR A 220 -8.40 -25.06 7.81
CA THR A 220 -7.01 -24.96 8.31
C THR A 220 -6.21 -23.77 7.77
N ALA A 221 -6.37 -23.36 6.52
CA ALA A 221 -5.71 -22.14 6.00
C ALA A 221 -6.62 -20.90 6.01
N LEU A 222 -7.94 -21.06 6.17
CA LEU A 222 -8.82 -20.00 6.70
C LEU A 222 -8.57 -19.72 8.18
N THR A 223 -8.34 -20.76 8.98
CA THR A 223 -7.89 -20.57 10.37
C THR A 223 -6.44 -20.15 10.42
N GLY A 224 -5.57 -20.56 9.47
CA GLY A 224 -4.12 -20.34 9.40
C GLY A 224 -3.65 -19.07 8.66
N GLY A 225 -4.52 -18.34 7.95
CA GLY A 225 -4.19 -17.08 7.27
C GLY A 225 -3.55 -17.21 5.89
N GLY A 226 -2.90 -18.35 5.59
CA GLY A 226 -2.09 -18.54 4.39
C GLY A 226 -2.81 -18.97 3.12
N ALA A 227 -4.13 -18.95 3.08
CA ALA A 227 -4.94 -19.46 1.96
C ALA A 227 -4.65 -18.84 0.58
N PHE A 228 -4.07 -17.64 0.55
CA PHE A 228 -4.01 -16.81 -0.65
C PHE A 228 -2.78 -15.91 -0.69
N ASP A 229 -1.74 -16.19 0.12
CA ASP A 229 -0.55 -15.33 0.22
C ASP A 229 -0.94 -13.84 0.40
N LEU A 230 -1.99 -13.64 1.21
CA LEU A 230 -2.53 -12.31 1.48
C LEU A 230 -1.63 -11.55 2.45
N ASP A 231 -0.74 -12.26 3.15
CA ASP A 231 0.22 -11.72 4.11
C ASP A 231 1.22 -10.79 3.41
N VAL A 232 0.85 -9.52 3.28
CA VAL A 232 1.80 -8.43 3.05
C VAL A 232 2.37 -8.08 4.41
N GLU A 233 3.61 -8.47 4.69
CA GLU A 233 4.24 -8.33 6.01
C GLU A 233 4.62 -6.88 6.37
N GLU A 234 4.63 -5.95 5.41
CA GLU A 234 5.03 -4.56 5.64
C GLU A 234 3.98 -3.57 5.11
N ALA A 235 3.29 -2.88 6.02
CA ALA A 235 2.60 -1.62 5.73
C ALA A 235 3.61 -0.47 5.84
N SER A 236 4.42 -0.25 4.80
CA SER A 236 5.38 0.86 4.78
C SER A 236 4.79 2.13 4.13
N SER A 237 5.42 3.29 4.37
CA SER A 237 5.07 4.53 3.69
C SER A 237 5.25 4.46 2.17
N GLU A 238 6.04 3.50 1.67
CA GLU A 238 6.17 3.23 0.23
C GLU A 238 4.84 2.73 -0.38
N ASN A 239 4.00 2.05 0.41
CA ASN A 239 2.65 1.62 -0.01
C ASN A 239 1.67 2.81 -0.15
N LEU A 240 2.08 4.02 0.23
CA LEU A 240 1.32 5.25 -0.03
C LEU A 240 1.54 5.79 -1.45
N TYR A 241 2.55 5.31 -2.18
CA TYR A 241 2.84 5.84 -3.50
C TYR A 241 1.77 5.44 -4.52
N PHE A 242 1.35 6.43 -5.31
CA PHE A 242 0.35 6.26 -6.36
C PHE A 242 0.73 5.15 -7.36
N HIS A 243 2.01 4.99 -7.70
CA HIS A 243 2.47 3.96 -8.66
C HIS A 243 2.23 2.52 -8.16
N ARG A 244 2.40 2.26 -6.85
CA ARG A 244 2.09 0.95 -6.26
C ARG A 244 0.62 0.59 -6.33
N SER A 245 -0.26 1.61 -6.37
CA SER A 245 -1.70 1.38 -6.49
C SER A 245 -2.10 0.77 -7.85
N PHE A 246 -1.25 0.90 -8.88
CA PHE A 246 -1.50 0.34 -10.22
C PHE A 246 -0.76 -0.99 -10.45
N ASP A 247 0.49 -1.14 -9.99
CA ASP A 247 1.42 -2.11 -10.60
C ASP A 247 1.99 -3.22 -9.70
N GLU A 248 1.77 -3.23 -8.37
CA GLU A 248 2.47 -4.21 -7.50
C GLU A 248 1.61 -5.36 -6.94
N SER A 249 0.29 -5.18 -6.76
CA SER A 249 -0.58 -6.27 -6.25
C SER A 249 -1.14 -7.17 -7.34
N SER A 250 -1.17 -8.47 -7.07
CA SER A 250 -1.94 -9.40 -7.90
C SER A 250 -3.43 -9.00 -7.92
N PHE A 251 -4.00 -8.97 -9.12
CA PHE A 251 -5.36 -8.50 -9.35
C PHE A 251 -6.40 -9.29 -8.53
N ALA A 252 -6.18 -10.60 -8.37
CA ALA A 252 -7.08 -11.50 -7.64
C ALA A 252 -7.18 -11.20 -6.14
N HIS A 253 -6.14 -10.63 -5.51
CA HIS A 253 -6.10 -10.37 -4.07
C HIS A 253 -6.51 -8.93 -3.69
N ARG A 254 -6.57 -8.04 -4.67
CA ARG A 254 -6.84 -6.60 -4.49
C ARG A 254 -8.17 -6.32 -3.77
N ALA A 255 -9.23 -7.06 -4.12
CA ALA A 255 -10.55 -6.87 -3.51
C ALA A 255 -10.56 -7.22 -2.01
N ALA A 256 -9.95 -8.35 -1.63
CA ALA A 256 -9.88 -8.77 -0.24
C ALA A 256 -8.96 -7.88 0.61
N ARG A 257 -7.86 -7.36 0.03
CA ARG A 257 -6.98 -6.38 0.69
C ARG A 257 -7.71 -5.06 0.96
N LYS A 258 -8.44 -4.56 -0.03
CA LYS A 258 -9.29 -3.37 0.09
C LYS A 258 -10.40 -3.53 1.14
N MET A 259 -11.09 -4.67 1.16
CA MET A 259 -12.05 -4.99 2.23
C MET A 259 -11.36 -5.00 3.60
N THR A 260 -10.12 -5.49 3.67
CA THR A 260 -9.37 -5.51 4.92
C THR A 260 -9.08 -4.13 5.45
N PHE A 261 -8.65 -3.23 4.58
CA PHE A 261 -8.47 -1.84 4.97
C PHE A 261 -9.78 -1.17 5.37
N ALA A 262 -10.86 -1.41 4.61
CA ALA A 262 -12.17 -0.85 4.92
C ALA A 262 -12.64 -1.27 6.33
N GLU A 263 -12.41 -2.53 6.70
CA GLU A 263 -12.71 -3.06 8.04
C GLU A 263 -11.92 -2.32 9.13
N TRP A 264 -10.63 -2.06 8.91
CA TRP A 264 -9.82 -1.26 9.83
C TRP A 264 -10.32 0.18 9.97
N GLY A 265 -10.76 0.78 8.85
CA GLY A 265 -11.35 2.12 8.85
C GLY A 265 -12.66 2.22 9.62
N LEU A 266 -13.29 1.09 9.96
CA LEU A 266 -14.50 0.99 10.79
C LEU A 266 -14.23 0.45 12.19
N TRP A 267 -13.01 0.01 12.51
CA TRP A 267 -12.77 -0.90 13.64
C TRP A 267 -13.14 -0.31 14.99
N ASP A 268 -12.69 0.92 15.24
CA ASP A 268 -12.83 1.60 16.53
C ASP A 268 -14.23 2.19 16.72
N ASP A 269 -14.81 2.72 15.66
CA ASP A 269 -16.03 3.53 15.69
C ASP A 269 -17.18 2.80 14.99
N PHE A 270 -17.52 1.57 15.42
CA PHE A 270 -18.67 0.83 14.91
C PHE A 270 -19.53 0.28 16.04
N GLU A 271 -20.83 0.55 15.99
CA GLU A 271 -21.78 0.17 17.02
C GLU A 271 -23.07 -0.37 16.39
N VAL A 272 -23.63 -1.40 17.03
CA VAL A 272 -24.97 -1.89 16.73
C VAL A 272 -25.93 -1.26 17.72
N ILE A 273 -26.94 -0.55 17.20
CA ILE A 273 -27.99 0.06 18.00
C ILE A 273 -29.10 -0.98 18.19
N GLN A 274 -29.55 -1.18 19.43
CA GLN A 274 -30.63 -2.09 19.81
C GLN A 274 -31.57 -1.41 20.82
N GLY A 275 -32.86 -1.76 20.79
CA GLY A 275 -33.93 -1.14 21.57
C GLY A 275 -35.22 -1.08 20.76
N ASP A 276 -35.94 0.05 20.79
CA ASP A 276 -37.12 0.28 19.93
C ASP A 276 -36.77 0.34 18.43
N ARG A 277 -35.50 0.64 18.14
CA ARG A 277 -34.93 0.64 16.80
C ARG A 277 -33.67 -0.21 16.77
N THR A 278 -33.48 -0.94 15.67
CA THR A 278 -32.29 -1.75 15.42
C THR A 278 -31.54 -1.21 14.21
N GLY A 279 -30.23 -1.05 14.33
CA GLY A 279 -29.42 -0.57 13.22
C GLY A 279 -27.95 -0.47 13.57
N VAL A 280 -27.24 0.43 12.87
CA VAL A 280 -25.83 0.66 13.10
C VAL A 280 -25.49 2.14 13.10
N ARG A 281 -24.44 2.47 13.84
CA ARG A 281 -23.77 3.77 13.81
C ARG A 281 -22.29 3.52 13.66
N PHE A 282 -21.65 4.21 12.72
CA PHE A 282 -20.21 4.13 12.57
C PHE A 282 -19.59 5.41 12.03
N THR A 283 -18.28 5.53 12.19
CA THR A 283 -17.47 6.52 11.47
C THR A 283 -16.46 5.81 10.60
N TYR A 284 -16.56 5.97 9.28
CA TYR A 284 -15.55 5.45 8.37
C TYR A 284 -14.38 6.42 8.24
N ARG A 285 -13.18 5.96 8.55
CA ARG A 285 -11.94 6.74 8.40
C ARG A 285 -11.39 6.58 6.99
N TYR A 286 -11.78 7.47 6.09
CA TYR A 286 -11.37 7.44 4.68
C TYR A 286 -9.96 8.02 4.49
N ASN A 287 -9.04 7.28 3.87
CA ASN A 287 -7.68 7.75 3.59
C ASN A 287 -7.68 8.72 2.39
N LEU A 288 -7.17 9.95 2.59
CA LEU A 288 -7.03 10.93 1.53
C LEU A 288 -5.87 10.55 0.59
N ILE A 289 -6.16 10.55 -0.71
CA ILE A 289 -5.23 10.10 -1.76
C ILE A 289 -4.11 11.11 -1.96
N PHE A 290 -4.42 12.40 -1.85
CA PHE A 290 -3.49 13.48 -2.10
C PHE A 290 -3.05 14.14 -0.78
N PRO A 291 -1.78 13.94 -0.33
CA PRO A 291 -1.31 14.41 0.98
C PRO A 291 -1.43 15.92 1.21
N TRP A 292 -1.33 16.73 0.15
CA TRP A 292 -1.44 18.19 0.21
C TRP A 292 -2.82 18.65 0.71
N PHE A 293 -3.88 17.88 0.44
CA PHE A 293 -5.22 18.14 0.95
C PHE A 293 -5.49 17.50 2.30
N GLY A 294 -4.54 16.70 2.80
CA GLY A 294 -4.56 16.17 4.15
C GLY A 294 -4.70 17.26 5.20
N TYR A 295 -4.01 18.38 5.01
CA TYR A 295 -4.09 19.55 5.90
C TYR A 295 -5.42 20.32 5.83
N ILE A 296 -6.22 20.11 4.78
CA ILE A 296 -7.46 20.84 4.54
C ILE A 296 -8.68 20.01 4.95
N TRP A 297 -8.72 18.74 4.56
CA TRP A 297 -9.89 17.85 4.74
C TRP A 297 -9.64 16.64 5.64
N GLY A 298 -8.40 16.45 6.09
CA GLY A 298 -7.99 15.27 6.83
C GLY A 298 -7.47 15.60 8.22
N GLN A 299 -7.41 14.55 9.04
CA GLN A 299 -6.74 14.53 10.32
C GLN A 299 -5.63 13.50 10.26
N LYS A 300 -4.45 13.82 10.80
CA LYS A 300 -3.37 12.85 10.88
C LYS A 300 -3.81 11.74 11.85
N ASN A 301 -3.89 10.51 11.35
CA ASN A 301 -4.29 9.35 12.14
C ASN A 301 -3.55 8.11 11.62
N GLU A 302 -3.65 7.02 12.38
CA GLU A 302 -3.16 5.70 12.01
C GLU A 302 -4.36 4.75 11.92
N VAL A 303 -4.57 4.14 10.76
CA VAL A 303 -5.61 3.12 10.57
C VAL A 303 -4.91 1.81 10.22
N GLY A 304 -4.93 0.91 11.20
CA GLY A 304 -4.13 -0.32 11.33
C GLY A 304 -2.74 -0.27 10.70
N MET A 305 -1.80 0.33 11.41
CA MET A 305 -0.39 0.40 11.00
C MET A 305 -0.13 1.28 9.77
N ARG A 306 -1.15 1.95 9.21
CA ARG A 306 -0.98 2.93 8.13
C ARG A 306 -1.20 4.35 8.64
N GLU A 307 -0.10 5.07 8.85
CA GLU A 307 -0.15 6.53 9.03
C GLU A 307 -0.61 7.23 7.75
N GLY A 308 -1.46 8.25 7.91
CA GLY A 308 -1.97 9.03 6.79
C GLY A 308 -2.88 10.17 7.23
N TYR A 309 -3.46 10.85 6.26
CA TYR A 309 -4.52 11.83 6.50
C TYR A 309 -5.87 11.19 6.24
N TYR A 310 -6.70 11.16 7.27
CA TYR A 310 -7.99 10.50 7.23
C TYR A 310 -9.12 11.51 7.38
N SER A 311 -10.14 11.39 6.52
CA SER A 311 -11.38 12.16 6.63
C SER A 311 -12.44 11.28 7.31
N PRO A 312 -12.97 11.68 8.49
CA PRO A 312 -14.00 10.92 9.17
C PRO A 312 -15.36 11.11 8.49
N ILE A 313 -16.02 10.02 8.14
CA ILE A 313 -17.33 10.00 7.50
C ILE A 313 -18.32 9.29 8.44
N PRO A 314 -18.99 10.03 9.34
CA PRO A 314 -19.96 9.45 10.28
C PRO A 314 -21.25 9.10 9.54
N ARG A 315 -21.82 7.94 9.89
CA ARG A 315 -23.09 7.44 9.36
C ARG A 315 -23.88 6.70 10.42
N GLU A 316 -25.20 6.81 10.31
CA GLU A 316 -26.14 6.09 11.15
C GLU A 316 -27.34 5.68 10.30
N HIS A 317 -27.79 4.44 10.46
CA HIS A 317 -29.03 3.98 9.87
C HIS A 317 -29.72 2.99 10.80
N THR A 318 -31.04 3.15 10.97
CA THR A 318 -31.84 2.31 11.87
C THR A 318 -33.20 1.99 11.28
N PHE A 319 -33.68 0.79 11.56
CA PHE A 319 -35.03 0.32 11.27
C PHE A 319 -35.85 0.21 12.55
N ALA A 320 -37.18 0.15 12.43
CA ALA A 320 -38.00 -0.27 13.56
C ALA A 320 -37.63 -1.71 13.93
N SER A 321 -37.45 -1.99 15.22
CA SER A 321 -37.06 -3.32 15.68
C SER A 321 -38.08 -4.39 15.28
N GLN A 322 -37.60 -5.60 15.00
CA GLN A 322 -38.49 -6.74 14.83
C GLN A 322 -39.23 -6.99 16.15
N ARG A 323 -40.50 -7.41 16.07
CA ARG A 323 -41.20 -7.87 17.28
C ARG A 323 -40.47 -9.09 17.82
N SER A 324 -40.37 -9.20 19.15
CA SER A 324 -39.78 -10.38 19.79
C SER A 324 -40.47 -11.63 19.25
N MET A 325 -39.67 -12.62 18.86
CA MET A 325 -40.18 -13.94 18.52
C MET A 325 -40.47 -14.66 19.85
N GLU A 326 -41.61 -14.33 20.47
CA GLU A 326 -42.21 -15.17 21.52
C GLU A 326 -42.90 -16.39 20.92
#